data_AF-A0A3Q3ITL8-F1
#
_entry.id   AF-A0A3Q3ITL8-F1
#
_cell.length_a   1.000
_cell.length_b   1.000
_cell.length_c   1.000
_cell.angle_alpha   90.00
_cell.angle_beta   90.00
_cell.angle_gamma   90.00
#
_symmetry.space_group_name_H-M   'P 1'
#
loop_
_entity.id
_entity.type
_entity.pdbx_description
1 polymer ?
#
loop_
_entity_poly.entity_id
_entity_poly.type
_entity_poly.pdbx_seq_one_letter_code
_entity_poly.pdbx_strand_id
1 'polypeptide(L)'
;FSGHCSQVGGQGEEDEQPGGVAKPPAEGGAGLYLGELRVMMRMLLQDEDIHNMVSRVSRANHPPGSAEGTSLASEILRRFTQLQMDHTWTESLYATLQFPDRSQRSSLWLVDSAGLVAEQIPLNPSDFCPYSAAGSTTGGVVYANYGRPEDFNWLKSAGISVTGCVVVMRVGGGVSFAEKVWLAERNGAGGVLIYPDPADLPQDPRRLGLNTHTTVSEHVHLGSGDPFTPGFPSFNHTQFPPIQSSGLPLIPALPISATVAAKLLSQLSGPSCPPSWRGRLPYVRCVVGPEFSSGRRVKMSVHNVMTPVLLNNIFSSLEGRVEPDQYIILGAQRDSLSPGAVKSGVGTAILLELARTFSAMVKNGFSPRRSLLFVSWDAGEFGNVGATEWLEVPRCVTDHLCGAAQ
;
A
#
# COMPACT_ATOMS: atom_id res chain seq x y z
N PHE A 1 -12.39 46.86 6.19
CA PHE A 1 -13.23 47.88 6.85
C PHE A 1 -13.04 47.78 8.35
N SER A 2 -12.46 48.82 8.93
CA SER A 2 -12.25 49.06 10.35
C SER A 2 -13.51 49.58 11.05
N GLY A 3 -13.66 49.29 12.35
CA GLY A 3 -14.57 50.00 13.28
C GLY A 3 -14.67 49.24 14.60
N HIS A 4 -13.90 49.60 15.65
CA HIS A 4 -14.28 50.48 16.78
C HIS A 4 -15.54 49.99 17.53
N CYS A 5 -15.40 49.34 18.70
CA CYS A 5 -15.14 49.88 20.05
C CYS A 5 -16.40 50.53 20.69
N SER A 6 -16.82 49.99 21.84
CA SER A 6 -17.58 50.71 22.88
C SER A 6 -17.42 49.99 24.22
N GLN A 7 -16.68 50.62 25.12
CA GLN A 7 -16.72 50.37 26.57
C GLN A 7 -17.95 51.04 27.16
N VAL A 8 -18.55 50.42 28.19
CA VAL A 8 -19.25 51.13 29.26
C VAL A 8 -18.77 50.51 30.58
N GLY A 9 -18.20 51.34 31.45
CA GLY A 9 -17.85 50.99 32.81
C GLY A 9 -18.86 51.53 33.82
N GLY A 10 -18.85 50.96 35.02
CA GLY A 10 -19.55 51.48 36.19
C GLY A 10 -19.39 50.55 37.40
N GLN A 11 -18.55 50.97 38.36
CA GLN A 11 -18.66 50.89 39.84
C GLN A 11 -19.29 49.59 40.43
N GLY A 12 -18.65 48.81 41.29
CA GLY A 12 -17.87 49.18 42.47
C GLY A 12 -18.75 49.06 43.71
N GLU A 13 -18.77 47.89 44.37
CA GLU A 13 -19.23 47.72 45.77
C GLU A 13 -18.62 46.42 46.34
N GLU A 14 -17.83 46.61 47.40
CA GLU A 14 -17.28 45.58 48.29
C GLU A 14 -18.37 45.12 49.25
N ASP A 15 -18.50 43.82 49.47
CA ASP A 15 -19.19 43.29 50.66
C ASP A 15 -18.48 42.02 51.15
N GLU A 16 -17.99 42.10 52.38
CA GLU A 16 -17.30 41.04 53.12
C GLU A 16 -18.26 40.28 54.05
N GLN A 17 -18.29 38.94 53.87
CA GLN A 17 -18.47 37.87 54.90
C GLN A 17 -19.87 37.67 55.53
N PRO A 18 -20.24 36.45 56.05
CA PRO A 18 -19.37 35.39 56.58
C PRO A 18 -19.71 33.93 56.17
N GLY A 19 -18.84 33.01 56.60
CA GLY A 19 -18.79 31.61 56.19
C GLY A 19 -20.03 30.76 56.42
N GLY A 20 -20.17 29.75 55.54
CA GLY A 20 -21.21 28.73 55.62
C GLY A 20 -20.88 27.50 54.77
N VAL A 21 -20.43 26.45 55.47
CA VAL A 21 -20.59 25.01 55.17
C VAL A 21 -20.13 24.51 53.80
N ALA A 22 -19.04 23.75 53.81
CA ALA A 22 -18.60 22.91 52.71
C ALA A 22 -19.71 21.94 52.26
N LYS A 23 -20.21 22.12 51.03
CA LYS A 23 -20.93 21.06 50.30
C LYS A 23 -19.96 19.91 50.01
N PRO A 24 -20.38 18.65 50.13
CA PRO A 24 -19.54 17.54 49.70
C PRO A 24 -19.35 17.67 48.18
N PRO A 25 -18.19 17.27 47.61
CA PRO A 25 -18.05 17.22 46.18
C PRO A 25 -19.09 16.26 45.62
N ALA A 26 -19.81 16.71 44.59
CA ALA A 26 -20.60 15.83 43.75
C ALA A 26 -19.72 14.69 43.23
N GLU A 27 -20.31 13.50 43.08
CA GLU A 27 -19.70 12.29 42.52
C GLU A 27 -19.19 12.52 41.08
N GLY A 28 -18.04 13.19 40.96
CA GLY A 28 -17.22 13.21 39.77
C GLY A 28 -16.09 12.23 40.01
N GLY A 29 -16.23 11.02 39.50
CA GLY A 29 -15.17 10.00 39.56
C GLY A 29 -13.85 10.62 39.12
N ALA A 30 -12.83 10.51 39.96
CA ALA A 30 -11.49 11.04 39.69
C ALA A 30 -11.02 10.50 38.32
N GLY A 31 -10.96 11.38 37.33
CA GLY A 31 -10.49 11.01 36.00
C GLY A 31 -9.04 10.53 36.09
N LEU A 32 -8.73 9.40 35.47
CA LEU A 32 -7.36 8.89 35.41
C LEU A 32 -6.45 9.93 34.75
N TYR A 33 -5.34 10.26 35.40
CA TYR A 33 -4.37 11.20 34.86
C TYR A 33 -3.49 10.53 33.81
N LEU A 34 -2.88 11.31 32.91
CA LEU A 34 -2.01 10.78 31.84
C LEU A 34 -0.91 9.85 32.36
N GLY A 35 -0.37 10.12 33.55
CA GLY A 35 0.63 9.26 34.18
C GLY A 35 0.08 7.86 34.49
N GLU A 36 -1.12 7.78 35.04
CA GLU A 36 -1.81 6.51 35.37
C GLU A 36 -2.18 5.75 34.10
N LEU A 37 -2.68 6.45 33.07
CA LEU A 37 -2.99 5.85 31.77
C LEU A 37 -1.73 5.27 31.10
N ARG A 38 -0.59 5.94 31.20
CA ARG A 38 0.69 5.41 30.68
C ARG A 38 1.12 4.15 31.41
N VAL A 39 0.96 4.10 32.73
CA VAL A 39 1.28 2.92 33.54
C VAL A 39 0.32 1.78 33.17
N MET A 40 -0.98 2.05 33.10
CA MET A 40 -2.00 1.09 32.70
C MET A 40 -1.72 0.51 31.30
N MET A 41 -1.43 1.37 30.32
CA MET A 41 -1.09 0.92 28.96
C MET A 41 0.17 0.05 28.95
N ARG A 42 1.22 0.42 29.69
CA ARG A 42 2.44 -0.40 29.78
C ARG A 42 2.21 -1.77 30.44
N MET A 43 1.29 -1.86 31.39
CA MET A 43 0.94 -3.13 32.03
C MET A 43 0.06 -4.01 31.13
N LEU A 44 -0.84 -3.40 30.37
CA LEU A 44 -1.81 -4.13 29.55
C LEU A 44 -1.30 -4.48 28.16
N LEU A 45 -0.39 -3.68 27.58
CA LEU A 45 0.24 -3.97 26.30
C LEU A 45 1.22 -5.13 26.47
N GLN A 46 0.90 -6.27 25.86
CA GLN A 46 1.69 -7.50 25.96
C GLN A 46 2.08 -7.97 24.55
N ASP A 47 3.18 -8.71 24.42
CA ASP A 47 3.61 -9.27 23.13
C ASP A 47 3.03 -10.67 22.85
N GLU A 48 2.23 -11.21 23.79
CA GLU A 48 1.79 -12.61 23.82
C GLU A 48 1.13 -13.09 22.51
N ASP A 49 0.32 -12.24 21.85
CA ASP A 49 -0.40 -12.63 20.62
C ASP A 49 0.19 -12.02 19.34
N ILE A 50 1.20 -11.14 19.44
CA ILE A 50 1.79 -10.50 18.26
C ILE A 50 2.44 -11.56 17.36
N HIS A 51 3.23 -12.46 17.94
CA HIS A 51 3.92 -13.50 17.18
C HIS A 51 2.94 -14.48 16.53
N ASN A 52 1.93 -14.93 17.28
CA ASN A 52 0.90 -15.85 16.78
C ASN A 52 0.12 -15.21 15.63
N MET A 53 -0.24 -13.94 15.75
CA MET A 53 -0.96 -13.25 14.71
C MET A 53 -0.11 -13.04 13.45
N VAL A 54 1.16 -12.63 13.59
CA VAL A 54 2.07 -12.53 12.44
C VAL A 54 2.20 -13.89 11.76
N SER A 55 2.39 -14.98 12.52
CA SER A 55 2.47 -16.34 11.98
C SER A 55 1.17 -16.78 11.31
N ARG A 56 0.00 -16.36 11.82
CA ARG A 56 -1.32 -16.68 11.26
C ARG A 56 -1.54 -15.98 9.92
N VAL A 57 -1.23 -14.68 9.86
CA VAL A 57 -1.32 -13.89 8.62
C VAL A 57 -0.33 -14.43 7.59
N SER A 58 0.90 -14.74 8.01
CA SER A 58 1.97 -15.16 7.10
C SER A 58 1.95 -16.61 6.65
N ARG A 59 0.86 -17.34 6.92
CA ARG A 59 0.77 -18.77 6.60
C ARG A 59 0.62 -19.03 5.10
N ALA A 60 -0.05 -18.14 4.39
CA ALA A 60 -0.34 -18.27 2.97
C ALA A 60 -0.50 -16.89 2.33
N ASN A 61 -0.42 -16.84 1.00
CA ASN A 61 -0.79 -15.63 0.27
C ASN A 61 -2.28 -15.35 0.45
N HIS A 62 -2.62 -14.09 0.69
CA HIS A 62 -3.99 -13.67 0.95
C HIS A 62 -4.29 -12.40 0.16
N PRO A 63 -4.26 -12.47 -1.18
CA PRO A 63 -4.61 -11.33 -2.02
C PRO A 63 -6.10 -10.97 -1.83
N PRO A 64 -6.51 -9.75 -2.14
CA PRO A 64 -7.89 -9.31 -2.02
C PRO A 64 -8.84 -10.23 -2.80
N GLY A 65 -10.00 -10.54 -2.21
CA GLY A 65 -10.99 -11.44 -2.82
C GLY A 65 -10.66 -12.94 -2.74
N SER A 66 -9.50 -13.33 -2.20
CA SER A 66 -9.17 -14.73 -2.01
C SER A 66 -9.92 -15.36 -0.83
N ALA A 67 -10.09 -16.68 -0.88
CA ALA A 67 -10.68 -17.42 0.24
C ALA A 67 -9.88 -17.26 1.55
N GLU A 68 -8.55 -17.18 1.46
CA GLU A 68 -7.69 -16.93 2.62
C GLU A 68 -7.89 -15.51 3.17
N GLY A 69 -7.95 -14.50 2.30
CA GLY A 69 -8.25 -13.12 2.70
C GLY A 69 -9.60 -12.99 3.40
N THR A 70 -10.64 -13.65 2.89
CA THR A 70 -11.98 -13.70 3.52
C THR A 70 -11.97 -14.46 4.85
N SER A 71 -11.20 -15.56 4.96
CA SER A 71 -11.02 -16.29 6.21
C SER A 71 -10.34 -15.41 7.27
N LEU A 72 -9.29 -14.69 6.89
CA LEU A 72 -8.58 -13.77 7.77
C LEU A 72 -9.47 -12.59 8.21
N ALA A 73 -10.27 -12.03 7.29
CA ALA A 73 -11.25 -11.00 7.60
C ALA A 73 -12.26 -11.47 8.66
N SER A 74 -12.77 -12.69 8.49
CA SER A 74 -13.72 -13.31 9.43
C SER A 74 -13.09 -13.58 10.79
N GLU A 75 -11.81 -13.98 10.82
CA GLU A 75 -11.07 -14.18 12.07
C GLU A 75 -10.87 -12.86 12.83
N ILE A 76 -10.48 -11.79 12.14
CA ILE A 76 -10.30 -10.45 12.71
C ILE A 76 -11.63 -9.93 13.27
N LEU A 77 -12.72 -10.07 12.50
CA LEU A 77 -14.07 -9.70 12.96
C LEU A 77 -14.43 -10.43 14.26
N ARG A 78 -14.22 -11.75 14.32
CA ARG A 78 -14.47 -12.55 15.52
C ARG A 78 -13.65 -12.07 16.71
N ARG A 79 -12.37 -11.74 16.50
CA ARG A 79 -11.49 -11.21 17.55
C ARG A 79 -12.00 -9.86 18.06
N PHE A 80 -12.41 -8.94 17.19
CA PHE A 80 -13.02 -7.68 17.62
C PHE A 80 -14.31 -7.89 18.41
N THR A 81 -15.20 -8.79 17.97
CA THR A 81 -16.42 -9.12 18.74
C THR A 81 -16.11 -9.65 20.14
N GLN A 82 -15.06 -10.48 20.29
CA GLN A 82 -14.64 -11.01 21.59
C GLN A 82 -14.12 -9.94 22.55
N LEU A 83 -13.62 -8.81 22.04
CA LEU A 83 -13.15 -7.70 22.87
C LEU A 83 -14.31 -6.94 23.56
N GLN A 84 -15.57 -7.20 23.17
CA GLN A 84 -16.76 -6.48 23.67
C GLN A 84 -16.63 -4.97 23.45
N MET A 85 -16.30 -4.60 22.21
CA MET A 85 -16.27 -3.22 21.74
C MET A 85 -17.71 -2.73 21.53
N ASP A 86 -17.94 -1.42 21.52
CA ASP A 86 -19.30 -0.85 21.45
C ASP A 86 -20.00 -1.17 20.12
N HIS A 87 -19.26 -1.04 19.01
CA HIS A 87 -19.74 -1.46 17.69
C HIS A 87 -18.65 -2.24 16.96
N THR A 88 -19.07 -3.24 16.17
CA THR A 88 -18.18 -4.04 15.31
C THR A 88 -18.97 -4.50 14.10
N TRP A 89 -18.48 -4.19 12.90
CA TRP A 89 -19.18 -4.48 11.65
C TRP A 89 -18.20 -4.71 10.50
N THR A 90 -18.73 -5.26 9.41
CA THR A 90 -18.02 -5.40 8.14
C THR A 90 -18.64 -4.43 7.14
N GLU A 91 -17.80 -3.71 6.42
CA GLU A 91 -18.21 -2.94 5.25
C GLU A 91 -17.67 -3.64 4.00
N SER A 92 -18.59 -4.08 3.14
CA SER A 92 -18.25 -4.78 1.91
C SER A 92 -18.43 -3.84 0.72
N LEU A 93 -17.43 -3.77 -0.14
CA LEU A 93 -17.47 -2.97 -1.37
C LEU A 93 -16.96 -3.79 -2.55
N TYR A 94 -17.50 -3.53 -3.74
CA TYR A 94 -17.03 -4.14 -4.97
C TYR A 94 -16.03 -3.20 -5.63
N ALA A 95 -14.83 -3.69 -5.92
CA ALA A 95 -13.82 -2.95 -6.67
C ALA A 95 -13.30 -3.80 -7.82
N THR A 96 -12.85 -3.17 -8.90
CA THR A 96 -12.25 -3.90 -10.03
C THR A 96 -10.74 -3.90 -9.92
N LEU A 97 -10.16 -5.05 -9.58
CA LEU A 97 -8.73 -5.22 -9.40
C LEU A 97 -8.11 -5.99 -10.57
N GLN A 98 -6.82 -5.77 -10.83
CA GLN A 98 -6.14 -6.40 -11.96
C GLN A 98 -5.33 -7.63 -11.53
N PHE A 99 -5.52 -8.79 -12.17
CA PHE A 99 -4.75 -10.01 -11.89
C PHE A 99 -4.17 -10.62 -13.18
N PRO A 100 -3.14 -11.47 -13.09
CA PRO A 100 -2.62 -12.19 -14.26
C PRO A 100 -3.68 -13.10 -14.88
N ASP A 101 -3.81 -13.05 -16.21
CA ASP A 101 -4.72 -13.94 -16.93
C ASP A 101 -4.26 -15.40 -16.76
N ARG A 102 -5.21 -16.31 -16.48
CA ARG A 102 -4.97 -17.75 -16.30
C ARG A 102 -4.71 -18.48 -17.61
N SER A 103 -5.28 -18.00 -18.71
CA SER A 103 -5.22 -18.59 -20.04
C SER A 103 -4.02 -18.09 -20.85
N GLN A 104 -3.70 -16.80 -20.74
CA GLN A 104 -2.58 -16.17 -21.43
C GLN A 104 -1.60 -15.59 -20.43
N ARG A 105 -0.40 -16.17 -20.32
CA ARG A 105 0.59 -15.72 -19.34
C ARG A 105 1.48 -14.61 -19.90
N SER A 106 1.77 -13.63 -19.05
CA SER A 106 2.85 -12.67 -19.29
C SER A 106 4.18 -13.40 -19.53
N SER A 107 4.96 -12.87 -20.46
CA SER A 107 6.09 -13.61 -21.02
C SER A 107 7.14 -12.67 -21.58
N LEU A 108 8.38 -13.16 -21.54
CA LEU A 108 9.57 -12.43 -21.91
C LEU A 108 10.44 -13.31 -22.81
N TRP A 109 10.83 -12.78 -23.97
CA TRP A 109 11.63 -13.50 -24.96
C TRP A 109 12.81 -12.66 -25.41
N LEU A 110 13.90 -13.34 -25.74
CA LEU A 110 14.97 -12.80 -26.57
C LEU A 110 14.64 -13.12 -28.02
N VAL A 111 14.59 -12.09 -28.85
CA VAL A 111 14.40 -12.21 -30.30
C VAL A 111 15.68 -11.81 -31.02
N ASP A 112 15.94 -12.44 -32.16
CA ASP A 112 17.07 -12.09 -33.01
C ASP A 112 16.79 -10.83 -33.87
N SER A 113 17.77 -10.46 -34.70
CA SER A 113 17.64 -9.31 -35.61
C SER A 113 16.57 -9.50 -36.69
N ALA A 114 16.17 -10.75 -36.98
CA ALA A 114 15.08 -11.08 -37.91
C ALA A 114 13.71 -11.12 -37.23
N GLY A 115 13.65 -10.93 -35.91
CA GLY A 115 12.42 -10.97 -35.12
C GLY A 115 11.96 -12.38 -34.75
N LEU A 116 12.77 -13.40 -35.00
CA LEU A 116 12.49 -14.77 -34.58
C LEU A 116 12.83 -14.96 -33.10
N VAL A 117 12.03 -15.77 -32.41
CA VAL A 117 12.25 -16.07 -31.00
C VAL A 117 13.47 -16.97 -30.86
N ALA A 118 14.54 -16.43 -30.27
CA ALA A 118 15.76 -17.16 -29.99
C ALA A 118 15.65 -17.94 -28.67
N GLU A 119 15.06 -17.33 -27.64
CA GLU A 119 14.93 -17.94 -26.32
C GLU A 119 13.75 -17.35 -25.54
N GLN A 120 12.99 -18.18 -24.82
CA GLN A 120 12.04 -17.73 -23.82
C GLN A 120 12.71 -17.66 -22.44
N ILE A 121 12.58 -16.52 -21.77
CA ILE A 121 13.06 -16.35 -20.40
C ILE A 121 11.96 -16.83 -19.44
N PRO A 122 12.25 -17.81 -18.56
CA PRO A 122 11.26 -18.31 -17.62
C PRO A 122 10.90 -17.21 -16.61
N LEU A 123 9.61 -16.93 -16.49
CA LEU A 123 9.03 -16.05 -15.47
C LEU A 123 8.10 -16.88 -14.58
N ASN A 124 7.92 -16.46 -13.33
CA ASN A 124 6.90 -17.03 -12.46
C ASN A 124 5.52 -16.50 -12.89
N PRO A 125 4.54 -17.37 -13.23
CA PRO A 125 3.22 -16.93 -13.70
C PRO A 125 2.42 -16.11 -12.70
N SER A 126 2.79 -16.15 -11.42
CA SER A 126 2.14 -15.39 -10.35
C SER A 126 2.70 -13.98 -10.17
N ASP A 127 3.82 -13.65 -10.80
CA ASP A 127 4.50 -12.37 -10.60
C ASP A 127 4.03 -11.35 -11.64
N PHE A 128 3.54 -10.20 -11.17
CA PHE A 128 3.01 -9.13 -12.02
C PHE A 128 3.07 -7.79 -11.31
N CYS A 129 2.91 -6.69 -12.05
CA CYS A 129 2.64 -5.38 -11.48
C CYS A 129 1.15 -5.09 -11.64
N PRO A 130 0.37 -4.98 -10.54
CA PRO A 130 -1.02 -4.53 -10.62
C PRO A 130 -1.15 -3.20 -11.37
N TYR A 131 -2.15 -3.12 -12.24
CA TYR A 131 -2.45 -2.00 -13.14
C TYR A 131 -1.44 -1.75 -14.26
N SER A 132 -0.53 -2.69 -14.54
CA SER A 132 0.28 -2.63 -15.76
C SER A 132 -0.61 -2.65 -17.01
N ALA A 133 -0.24 -1.87 -18.03
CA ALA A 133 -0.87 -1.95 -19.33
C ALA A 133 -0.72 -3.37 -19.90
N ALA A 134 -1.80 -3.89 -20.47
CA ALA A 134 -1.75 -5.12 -21.26
C ALA A 134 -1.26 -4.80 -22.67
N GLY A 135 -0.37 -5.62 -23.20
CA GLY A 135 0.20 -5.39 -24.53
C GLY A 135 1.56 -6.04 -24.72
N SER A 136 2.07 -5.97 -25.95
CA SER A 136 3.41 -6.46 -26.30
C SER A 136 4.27 -5.34 -26.86
N THR A 137 5.54 -5.35 -26.46
CA THR A 137 6.56 -4.42 -26.95
C THR A 137 7.81 -5.21 -27.31
N THR A 138 8.55 -4.75 -28.33
CA THR A 138 9.83 -5.35 -28.73
C THR A 138 10.87 -4.26 -28.93
N GLY A 139 11.96 -4.30 -28.18
CA GLY A 139 12.91 -3.19 -28.08
C GLY A 139 14.32 -3.63 -27.72
N GLY A 140 15.28 -2.70 -27.88
CA GLY A 140 16.55 -2.80 -27.16
C GLY A 140 16.32 -2.66 -25.66
N VAL A 141 17.36 -2.88 -24.86
CA VAL A 141 17.27 -2.79 -23.39
C VAL A 141 18.14 -1.66 -22.89
N VAL A 142 17.55 -0.74 -22.12
CA VAL A 142 18.29 0.35 -21.47
C VAL A 142 18.26 0.15 -19.96
N TYR A 143 19.43 0.14 -19.33
CA TYR A 143 19.56 0.14 -17.88
C TYR A 143 19.48 1.58 -17.34
N ALA A 144 18.48 1.88 -16.52
CA ALA A 144 18.22 3.24 -16.01
C ALA A 144 18.38 3.36 -14.49
N ASN A 145 19.25 2.55 -13.88
CA ASN A 145 19.53 2.58 -12.43
C ASN A 145 18.24 2.44 -11.59
N TYR A 146 17.86 3.44 -10.78
CA TYR A 146 16.63 3.40 -10.00
C TYR A 146 15.44 4.01 -10.75
N GLY A 147 15.62 4.55 -11.96
CA GLY A 147 14.54 5.17 -12.73
C GLY A 147 14.14 6.54 -12.19
N ARG A 148 15.06 7.26 -11.55
CA ARG A 148 14.79 8.60 -11.03
C ARG A 148 14.77 9.64 -12.16
N PRO A 149 14.19 10.84 -11.93
CA PRO A 149 14.29 11.93 -12.89
C PRO A 149 15.74 12.25 -13.27
N GLU A 150 16.67 12.19 -12.32
CA GLU A 150 18.10 12.43 -12.60
C GLU A 150 18.71 11.33 -13.47
N ASP A 151 18.27 10.09 -13.30
CA ASP A 151 18.79 8.96 -14.09
C ASP A 151 18.41 9.13 -15.58
N PHE A 152 17.15 9.47 -15.86
CA PHE A 152 16.68 9.73 -17.23
C PHE A 152 17.31 11.00 -17.84
N ASN A 153 17.53 12.04 -17.04
CA ASN A 153 18.23 13.24 -17.49
C ASN A 153 19.68 12.93 -17.87
N TRP A 154 20.36 12.09 -17.08
CA TRP A 154 21.71 11.65 -17.40
C TRP A 154 21.74 10.84 -18.71
N LEU A 155 20.80 9.90 -18.91
CA LEU A 155 20.68 9.14 -20.17
C LEU A 155 20.57 10.05 -21.39
N LYS A 156 19.71 11.07 -21.32
CA LYS A 156 19.58 12.07 -22.39
C LYS A 156 20.87 12.84 -22.62
N SER A 157 21.54 13.28 -21.54
CA SER A 157 22.82 14.02 -21.65
C SER A 157 23.95 13.17 -22.24
N ALA A 158 23.91 11.86 -22.02
CA ALA A 158 24.84 10.88 -22.58
C ALA A 158 24.49 10.46 -24.03
N GLY A 159 23.42 11.03 -24.62
CA GLY A 159 22.99 10.72 -25.99
C GLY A 159 22.28 9.37 -26.13
N ILE A 160 21.78 8.78 -25.03
CA ILE A 160 21.15 7.46 -25.01
C ILE A 160 19.64 7.65 -25.11
N SER A 161 19.05 7.21 -26.23
CA SER A 161 17.60 7.24 -26.42
C SER A 161 16.94 6.02 -25.79
N VAL A 162 15.89 6.25 -24.99
CA VAL A 162 15.04 5.18 -24.43
C VAL A 162 13.77 4.93 -25.27
N THR A 163 13.58 5.70 -26.35
CA THR A 163 12.35 5.65 -27.14
C THR A 163 12.13 4.26 -27.74
N GLY A 164 10.99 3.63 -27.44
CA GLY A 164 10.65 2.27 -27.89
C GLY A 164 11.49 1.14 -27.28
N CYS A 165 12.37 1.45 -26.33
CA CYS A 165 13.19 0.45 -25.63
C CYS A 165 12.49 -0.10 -24.39
N VAL A 166 12.90 -1.30 -23.97
CA VAL A 166 12.52 -1.86 -22.68
C VAL A 166 13.51 -1.35 -21.63
N VAL A 167 13.02 -0.60 -20.65
CA VAL A 167 13.86 -0.01 -19.61
C VAL A 167 13.92 -0.92 -18.39
N VAL A 168 15.13 -1.26 -17.96
CA VAL A 168 15.40 -2.09 -16.77
C VAL A 168 15.80 -1.19 -15.60
N MET A 169 15.08 -1.29 -14.49
CA MET A 169 15.27 -0.47 -13.30
C MET A 169 15.34 -1.31 -12.02
N ARG A 170 16.02 -0.78 -11.01
CA ARG A 170 16.17 -1.40 -9.69
C ARG A 170 15.00 -1.02 -8.78
N VAL A 171 14.62 -1.93 -7.91
CA VAL A 171 13.74 -1.65 -6.76
C VAL A 171 14.40 -0.61 -5.85
N GLY A 172 13.60 0.29 -5.27
CA GLY A 172 14.06 1.29 -4.31
C GLY A 172 14.50 2.60 -4.96
N GLY A 173 15.44 3.29 -4.31
CA GLY A 173 15.90 4.59 -4.76
C GLY A 173 14.95 5.74 -4.44
N GLY A 174 13.99 5.58 -3.53
CA GLY A 174 13.07 6.65 -3.11
C GLY A 174 12.04 7.04 -4.17
N VAL A 175 11.83 6.19 -5.18
CA VAL A 175 10.77 6.31 -6.19
C VAL A 175 9.98 5.00 -6.20
N SER A 176 8.66 5.12 -6.23
CA SER A 176 7.72 3.99 -6.29
C SER A 176 7.72 3.30 -7.66
N PHE A 177 7.12 2.11 -7.75
CA PHE A 177 6.96 1.41 -9.02
C PHE A 177 6.13 2.23 -10.02
N ALA A 178 5.05 2.86 -9.57
CA ALA A 178 4.22 3.75 -10.37
C ALA A 178 5.03 4.93 -10.95
N GLU A 179 5.82 5.61 -10.13
CA GLU A 179 6.66 6.73 -10.59
C GLU A 179 7.73 6.28 -11.60
N LYS A 180 8.37 5.12 -11.37
CA LYS A 180 9.35 4.55 -12.32
C LYS A 180 8.73 4.31 -13.69
N VAL A 181 7.54 3.69 -13.73
CA VAL A 181 6.84 3.39 -14.98
C VAL A 181 6.40 4.67 -15.67
N TRP A 182 5.84 5.62 -14.93
CA TRP A 182 5.41 6.91 -15.46
C TRP A 182 6.57 7.75 -16.00
N LEU A 183 7.72 7.76 -15.31
CA LEU A 183 8.93 8.43 -15.80
C LEU A 183 9.47 7.76 -17.06
N ALA A 184 9.50 6.42 -17.11
CA ALA A 184 9.92 5.70 -18.31
C ALA A 184 9.01 6.02 -19.50
N GLU A 185 7.70 6.01 -19.28
CA GLU A 185 6.67 6.36 -20.27
C GLU A 185 6.86 7.80 -20.80
N ARG A 186 7.02 8.78 -19.91
CA ARG A 186 7.29 10.18 -20.29
C ARG A 186 8.56 10.38 -21.12
N ASN A 187 9.52 9.47 -20.98
CA ASN A 187 10.75 9.49 -21.78
C ASN A 187 10.64 8.64 -23.06
N GLY A 188 9.46 8.05 -23.33
CA GLY A 188 9.15 7.31 -24.55
C GLY A 188 9.49 5.83 -24.50
N ALA A 189 9.74 5.25 -23.32
CA ALA A 189 10.00 3.83 -23.18
C ALA A 189 8.85 2.99 -23.76
N GLY A 190 9.18 1.84 -24.35
CA GLY A 190 8.19 0.89 -24.87
C GLY A 190 7.67 -0.09 -23.81
N GLY A 191 8.38 -0.23 -22.69
CA GLY A 191 8.01 -1.09 -21.58
C GLY A 191 9.06 -1.06 -20.46
N VAL A 192 8.72 -1.64 -19.31
CA VAL A 192 9.53 -1.56 -18.09
C VAL A 192 9.75 -2.94 -17.45
N LEU A 193 10.97 -3.19 -16.98
CA LEU A 193 11.31 -4.33 -16.14
C LEU A 193 11.89 -3.82 -14.82
N ILE A 194 11.39 -4.31 -13.69
CA ILE A 194 11.85 -3.88 -12.36
C ILE A 194 12.41 -5.09 -11.61
N TYR A 195 13.61 -4.97 -11.01
CA TYR A 195 14.29 -6.08 -10.35
C TYR A 195 14.91 -5.71 -8.99
N PRO A 196 14.95 -6.64 -8.02
CA PRO A 196 15.63 -6.42 -6.75
C PRO A 196 17.15 -6.63 -6.89
N ASP A 197 17.94 -5.56 -6.88
CA ASP A 197 19.40 -5.67 -6.99
C ASP A 197 20.02 -6.19 -5.67
N PRO A 198 20.98 -7.15 -5.72
CA PRO A 198 21.68 -7.64 -4.53
C PRO A 198 22.44 -6.57 -3.73
N ALA A 199 22.68 -5.39 -4.32
CA ALA A 199 23.27 -4.25 -3.62
C ALA A 199 22.30 -3.60 -2.63
N ASP A 200 20.99 -3.64 -2.91
CA ASP A 200 19.93 -3.04 -2.10
C ASP A 200 19.21 -4.08 -1.24
N LEU A 201 18.88 -5.23 -1.85
CA LEU A 201 18.24 -6.35 -1.21
C LEU A 201 19.20 -7.56 -1.25
N PRO A 202 19.99 -7.81 -0.18
CA PRO A 202 20.93 -8.91 -0.13
C PRO A 202 20.28 -10.24 -0.50
N GLN A 203 20.98 -11.05 -1.30
CA GLN A 203 20.47 -12.33 -1.81
C GLN A 203 21.10 -13.52 -1.07
N ASP A 204 21.01 -13.54 0.26
CA ASP A 204 21.49 -14.63 1.10
C ASP A 204 20.32 -15.26 1.88
N PRO A 205 19.79 -16.41 1.44
CA PRO A 205 18.73 -17.12 2.15
C PRO A 205 19.10 -17.52 3.58
N ARG A 206 20.40 -17.61 3.91
CA ARG A 206 20.88 -17.90 5.27
C ARG A 206 20.98 -16.63 6.14
N ARG A 207 20.85 -15.45 5.56
CA ARG A 207 20.95 -14.15 6.24
C ARG A 207 19.85 -13.19 5.78
N LEU A 208 18.61 -13.43 6.20
CA LEU A 208 17.43 -12.54 5.94
C LEU A 208 17.34 -11.99 4.51
N GLY A 209 17.95 -12.68 3.55
CA GLY A 209 18.13 -12.21 2.18
C GLY A 209 17.14 -12.87 1.26
N LEU A 210 16.82 -12.17 0.18
CA LEU A 210 15.87 -12.63 -0.82
C LEU A 210 16.49 -13.79 -1.63
N ASN A 211 15.69 -14.74 -2.08
CA ASN A 211 16.16 -15.73 -3.05
C ASN A 211 16.33 -15.03 -4.40
N THR A 212 17.40 -15.35 -5.13
CA THR A 212 17.73 -14.73 -6.43
C THR A 212 16.66 -14.93 -7.50
N HIS A 213 15.77 -15.90 -7.34
CA HIS A 213 14.62 -16.18 -8.21
C HIS A 213 13.32 -15.50 -7.76
N THR A 214 13.30 -14.88 -6.58
CA THR A 214 12.15 -14.16 -6.07
C THR A 214 12.11 -12.75 -6.67
N THR A 215 10.90 -12.31 -7.00
CA THR A 215 10.64 -10.97 -7.51
C THR A 215 9.99 -10.11 -6.43
N VAL A 216 9.98 -8.80 -6.66
CA VAL A 216 9.21 -7.85 -5.84
C VAL A 216 8.08 -7.33 -6.71
N SER A 217 6.84 -7.56 -6.28
CA SER A 217 5.62 -7.12 -6.94
C SER A 217 5.03 -5.93 -6.18
N GLU A 218 4.64 -4.90 -6.93
CA GLU A 218 4.00 -3.68 -6.41
C GLU A 218 3.16 -3.06 -7.54
N HIS A 219 2.10 -2.32 -7.19
CA HIS A 219 1.25 -1.66 -8.18
C HIS A 219 1.97 -0.54 -8.94
N VAL A 220 1.53 -0.29 -10.18
CA VAL A 220 2.09 0.75 -11.05
C VAL A 220 1.10 1.87 -11.39
N HIS A 221 -0.02 1.93 -10.66
CA HIS A 221 -0.96 3.05 -10.73
C HIS A 221 -0.43 4.26 -9.95
N LEU A 222 -0.26 5.39 -10.63
CA LEU A 222 0.12 6.66 -10.05
C LEU A 222 -1.10 7.35 -9.42
N GLY A 223 -1.56 6.80 -8.30
CA GLY A 223 -2.71 7.25 -7.54
C GLY A 223 -3.03 6.33 -6.37
N SER A 224 -4.19 6.53 -5.76
CA SER A 224 -4.75 5.70 -4.70
C SER A 224 -6.22 5.45 -5.01
N GLY A 225 -6.79 4.35 -4.53
CA GLY A 225 -8.19 3.99 -4.78
C GLY A 225 -8.40 3.17 -6.04
N ASP A 226 -9.65 2.83 -6.33
CA ASP A 226 -9.99 2.16 -7.58
C ASP A 226 -9.70 3.14 -8.75
N PRO A 227 -8.79 2.78 -9.68
CA PRO A 227 -8.45 3.66 -10.80
C PRO A 227 -9.59 3.87 -11.79
N PHE A 228 -10.73 3.20 -11.64
CA PHE A 228 -11.90 3.32 -12.51
C PHE A 228 -13.05 4.14 -11.88
N THR A 229 -12.92 4.56 -10.62
CA THR A 229 -13.88 5.44 -9.92
C THR A 229 -13.19 6.58 -9.17
N PRO A 230 -12.28 7.36 -9.80
CA PRO A 230 -11.52 8.37 -9.08
C PRO A 230 -12.45 9.44 -8.47
N GLY A 231 -12.39 9.59 -7.13
CA GLY A 231 -13.14 10.61 -6.39
C GLY A 231 -14.59 10.23 -6.07
N PHE A 232 -15.01 8.99 -6.35
CA PHE A 232 -16.34 8.48 -6.04
C PHE A 232 -16.25 7.02 -5.60
N PRO A 233 -17.01 6.61 -4.58
CA PRO A 233 -16.98 5.22 -4.14
C PRO A 233 -17.42 4.28 -5.25
N SER A 234 -16.75 3.14 -5.33
CA SER A 234 -17.00 2.09 -6.30
C SER A 234 -18.42 1.54 -6.12
N PHE A 235 -19.31 1.90 -7.05
CA PHE A 235 -20.64 1.32 -7.14
C PHE A 235 -20.60 0.04 -7.96
N ASN A 236 -21.64 -0.79 -7.78
CA ASN A 236 -21.89 -1.87 -8.72
C ASN A 236 -21.98 -1.27 -10.13
N HIS A 237 -21.18 -1.79 -11.08
CA HIS A 237 -20.91 -1.20 -12.42
C HIS A 237 -22.13 -0.97 -13.33
N THR A 238 -23.34 -1.16 -12.81
CA THR A 238 -24.61 -0.92 -13.49
C THR A 238 -25.00 0.55 -13.49
N GLN A 239 -24.45 1.39 -12.61
CA GLN A 239 -24.94 2.77 -12.42
C GLN A 239 -24.07 3.87 -13.06
N PHE A 240 -22.76 3.66 -13.21
CA PHE A 240 -21.86 4.65 -13.83
C PHE A 240 -20.82 3.97 -14.76
N PRO A 241 -20.56 4.55 -15.95
CA PRO A 241 -19.48 4.06 -16.80
C PRO A 241 -18.13 4.34 -16.11
N PRO A 242 -17.18 3.39 -16.13
CA PRO A 242 -15.89 3.56 -15.50
C PRO A 242 -15.12 4.72 -16.12
N ILE A 243 -14.61 5.62 -15.29
CA ILE A 243 -13.73 6.72 -15.71
C ILE A 243 -12.31 6.30 -15.41
N GLN A 244 -11.50 6.12 -16.45
CA GLN A 244 -10.11 5.72 -16.29
C GLN A 244 -9.27 6.85 -15.68
N SER A 245 -8.60 6.54 -14.57
CA SER A 245 -7.63 7.40 -13.91
C SER A 245 -6.49 7.75 -14.87
N SER A 246 -6.12 9.03 -14.90
CA SER A 246 -4.94 9.52 -15.62
C SER A 246 -3.60 8.98 -15.09
N GLY A 247 -3.62 8.31 -13.93
CA GLY A 247 -2.45 7.66 -13.33
C GLY A 247 -2.22 6.23 -13.78
N LEU A 248 -3.06 5.65 -14.64
CA LEU A 248 -2.82 4.32 -15.22
C LEU A 248 -1.72 4.40 -16.28
N PRO A 249 -0.72 3.49 -16.26
CA PRO A 249 0.34 3.50 -17.26
C PRO A 249 -0.18 3.02 -18.61
N LEU A 250 0.39 3.55 -19.70
CA LEU A 250 0.10 3.11 -21.07
C LEU A 250 1.10 2.06 -21.57
N ILE A 251 2.20 1.88 -20.85
CA ILE A 251 3.25 0.93 -21.19
C ILE A 251 3.22 -0.32 -20.30
N PRO A 252 3.56 -1.49 -20.85
CA PRO A 252 3.65 -2.72 -20.07
C PRO A 252 4.81 -2.65 -19.07
N ALA A 253 4.59 -3.17 -17.87
CA ALA A 253 5.57 -3.28 -16.80
C ALA A 253 5.56 -4.69 -16.17
N LEU A 254 6.73 -5.30 -16.01
CA LEU A 254 6.88 -6.60 -15.33
C LEU A 254 7.92 -6.55 -14.22
N PRO A 255 7.64 -7.18 -13.06
CA PRO A 255 8.67 -7.49 -12.10
C PRO A 255 9.48 -8.70 -12.59
N ILE A 256 10.78 -8.66 -12.42
CA ILE A 256 11.69 -9.76 -12.76
C ILE A 256 12.65 -10.04 -11.61
N SER A 257 13.20 -11.26 -11.59
CA SER A 257 14.12 -11.67 -10.54
C SER A 257 15.53 -11.12 -10.79
N ALA A 258 16.37 -11.14 -9.75
CA ALA A 258 17.78 -10.79 -9.90
C ALA A 258 18.50 -11.71 -10.91
N THR A 259 18.13 -13.00 -10.99
CA THR A 259 18.69 -13.93 -11.99
C THR A 259 18.31 -13.55 -13.41
N VAL A 260 17.06 -13.17 -13.66
CA VAL A 260 16.60 -12.73 -14.98
C VAL A 260 17.28 -11.41 -15.37
N ALA A 261 17.37 -10.45 -14.44
CA ALA A 261 18.07 -9.19 -14.67
C ALA A 261 19.56 -9.42 -14.99
N ALA A 262 20.25 -10.30 -14.26
CA ALA A 262 21.65 -10.64 -14.55
C ALA A 262 21.83 -11.22 -15.96
N LYS A 263 20.91 -12.10 -16.38
CA LYS A 263 20.94 -12.68 -17.73
C LYS A 263 20.75 -11.65 -18.84
N LEU A 264 19.86 -10.68 -18.64
CA LEU A 264 19.63 -9.59 -19.60
C LEU A 264 20.81 -8.61 -19.62
N LEU A 265 21.18 -8.08 -18.45
CA LEU A 265 22.17 -7.01 -18.34
C LEU A 265 23.61 -7.49 -18.65
N SER A 266 23.93 -8.77 -18.48
CA SER A 266 25.25 -9.32 -18.86
C SER A 266 25.49 -9.34 -20.38
N GLN A 267 24.42 -9.33 -21.17
CA GLN A 267 24.49 -9.35 -22.64
C GLN A 267 24.53 -7.94 -23.25
N LEU A 268 24.28 -6.89 -22.45
CA LEU A 268 24.28 -5.51 -22.90
C LEU A 268 25.66 -5.08 -23.40
N SER A 269 25.63 -4.23 -24.42
CA SER A 269 26.77 -3.49 -24.95
C SER A 269 26.42 -2.00 -25.02
N GLY A 270 27.45 -1.15 -25.08
CA GLY A 270 27.28 0.30 -25.15
C GLY A 270 28.11 1.04 -24.10
N PRO A 271 27.76 2.30 -23.80
CA PRO A 271 28.53 3.14 -22.89
C PRO A 271 28.52 2.58 -21.47
N SER A 272 29.63 2.79 -20.77
CA SER A 272 29.74 2.46 -19.36
C SER A 272 28.81 3.34 -18.53
N CYS A 273 28.18 2.75 -17.53
CA CYS A 273 27.34 3.48 -16.59
C CYS A 273 28.21 4.30 -15.61
N PRO A 274 27.63 5.29 -14.91
CA PRO A 274 28.28 5.96 -13.78
C PRO A 274 28.64 4.96 -12.65
N PRO A 275 29.75 5.15 -11.91
CA PRO A 275 30.14 4.24 -10.82
C PRO A 275 29.05 4.05 -9.75
N SER A 276 28.22 5.08 -9.50
CA SER A 276 27.11 5.04 -8.55
C SER A 276 25.97 4.12 -8.99
N TRP A 277 25.86 3.78 -10.27
CA TRP A 277 24.82 2.90 -10.81
C TRP A 277 25.19 1.41 -10.72
N ARG A 278 26.42 1.12 -10.28
CA ARG A 278 26.93 -0.26 -10.21
C ARG A 278 26.18 -1.05 -9.13
N GLY A 279 25.41 -2.04 -9.59
CA GLY A 279 24.77 -3.04 -8.73
C GLY A 279 25.72 -4.17 -8.29
N ARG A 280 25.15 -5.22 -7.69
CA ARG A 280 25.88 -6.44 -7.28
C ARG A 280 25.39 -7.71 -7.99
N LEU A 281 24.78 -7.57 -9.16
CA LEU A 281 24.45 -8.71 -10.00
C LEU A 281 25.71 -9.47 -10.45
N PRO A 282 25.69 -10.82 -10.43
CA PRO A 282 26.84 -11.61 -10.83
C PRO A 282 27.06 -11.55 -12.35
N TYR A 283 28.32 -11.48 -12.79
CA TYR A 283 28.72 -11.48 -14.21
C TYR A 283 28.18 -10.33 -15.07
N VAL A 284 27.66 -9.26 -14.44
CA VAL A 284 27.16 -8.07 -15.12
C VAL A 284 28.22 -6.96 -15.10
N ARG A 285 28.55 -6.44 -16.28
CA ARG A 285 29.30 -5.18 -16.41
C ARG A 285 28.30 -4.03 -16.36
N CYS A 286 28.68 -2.93 -15.73
CA CYS A 286 27.78 -1.79 -15.63
C CYS A 286 27.81 -0.98 -16.94
N VAL A 287 26.95 -1.38 -17.85
CA VAL A 287 26.73 -0.78 -19.16
C VAL A 287 25.26 -0.41 -19.30
N VAL A 288 24.99 0.58 -20.13
CA VAL A 288 23.66 1.21 -20.17
C VAL A 288 22.77 0.64 -21.29
N GLY A 289 23.35 0.06 -22.35
CA GLY A 289 22.60 -0.32 -23.57
C GLY A 289 22.61 0.81 -24.61
N PRO A 290 21.70 0.81 -25.60
CA PRO A 290 20.49 -0.02 -25.73
C PRO A 290 20.71 -1.39 -26.38
N GLU A 291 21.89 -1.64 -26.94
CA GLU A 291 22.15 -2.81 -27.77
C GLU A 291 22.61 -4.02 -26.95
N PHE A 292 22.33 -5.22 -27.45
CA PHE A 292 22.99 -6.44 -26.99
C PHE A 292 24.21 -6.73 -27.86
N SER A 293 25.23 -7.34 -27.27
CA SER A 293 26.47 -7.74 -27.96
C SER A 293 26.22 -8.67 -29.16
N SER A 294 25.06 -9.35 -29.19
CA SER A 294 24.64 -10.30 -30.21
C SER A 294 23.64 -9.71 -31.23
N GLY A 295 23.29 -8.42 -31.14
CA GLY A 295 22.27 -7.78 -31.99
C GLY A 295 20.82 -8.23 -31.71
N ARG A 296 20.60 -8.96 -30.61
CA ARG A 296 19.27 -9.41 -30.17
C ARG A 296 18.43 -8.24 -29.65
N ARG A 297 17.15 -8.48 -29.43
CA ARG A 297 16.20 -7.57 -28.76
C ARG A 297 15.37 -8.33 -27.73
N VAL A 298 14.70 -7.61 -26.83
CA VAL A 298 13.73 -8.19 -25.89
C VAL A 298 12.33 -7.97 -26.44
N LYS A 299 11.53 -9.04 -26.47
CA LYS A 299 10.08 -8.98 -26.61
C LYS A 299 9.44 -9.25 -25.26
N MET A 300 8.59 -8.34 -24.81
CA MET A 300 7.80 -8.49 -23.60
C MET A 300 6.31 -8.53 -23.97
N SER A 301 5.54 -9.37 -23.30
CA SER A 301 4.07 -9.37 -23.40
C SER A 301 3.47 -9.45 -22.02
N VAL A 302 2.53 -8.56 -21.71
CA VAL A 302 1.82 -8.50 -20.43
C VAL A 302 0.35 -8.78 -20.66
N HIS A 303 -0.17 -9.74 -19.90
CA HIS A 303 -1.55 -10.20 -19.97
C HIS A 303 -2.16 -10.21 -18.56
N ASN A 304 -2.68 -9.05 -18.18
CA ASN A 304 -3.42 -8.89 -16.93
C ASN A 304 -4.88 -8.58 -17.25
N VAL A 305 -5.81 -9.11 -16.46
CA VAL A 305 -7.25 -8.98 -16.63
C VAL A 305 -7.86 -8.28 -15.43
N MET A 306 -8.79 -7.38 -15.71
CA MET A 306 -9.61 -6.73 -14.69
C MET A 306 -10.64 -7.73 -14.18
N THR A 307 -10.70 -7.91 -12.86
CA THR A 307 -11.60 -8.85 -12.19
C THR A 307 -12.34 -8.11 -11.08
N PRO A 308 -13.69 -8.16 -11.05
CA PRO A 308 -14.46 -7.62 -9.94
C PRO A 308 -14.22 -8.46 -8.69
N VAL A 309 -13.92 -7.79 -7.59
CA VAL A 309 -13.60 -8.40 -6.30
C VAL A 309 -14.45 -7.78 -5.21
N LEU A 310 -15.00 -8.62 -4.33
CA LEU A 310 -15.62 -8.19 -3.09
C LEU A 310 -14.53 -7.97 -2.03
N LEU A 311 -14.37 -6.73 -1.62
CA LEU A 311 -13.46 -6.29 -0.56
C LEU A 311 -14.22 -6.20 0.75
N ASN A 312 -13.58 -6.60 1.84
CA ASN A 312 -14.19 -6.60 3.18
C ASN A 312 -13.32 -5.80 4.16
N ASN A 313 -13.72 -4.57 4.43
CA ASN A 313 -13.13 -3.77 5.49
C ASN A 313 -13.79 -4.12 6.82
N ILE A 314 -12.99 -4.35 7.86
CA ILE A 314 -13.49 -4.75 9.18
C ILE A 314 -13.30 -3.60 10.16
N PHE A 315 -14.37 -3.19 10.82
CA PHE A 315 -14.39 -2.06 11.73
C PHE A 315 -14.75 -2.49 13.14
N SER A 316 -14.17 -1.79 14.12
CA SER A 316 -14.54 -1.89 15.52
C SER A 316 -14.33 -0.57 16.23
N SER A 317 -15.27 -0.14 17.07
CA SER A 317 -15.20 1.17 17.72
C SER A 317 -15.40 1.13 19.23
N LEU A 318 -14.71 2.05 19.92
CA LEU A 318 -15.00 2.44 21.30
C LEU A 318 -15.54 3.86 21.30
N GLU A 319 -16.71 4.08 21.87
CA GLU A 319 -17.40 5.36 21.86
C GLU A 319 -16.74 6.35 22.85
N GLY A 320 -16.55 7.58 22.38
CA GLY A 320 -16.04 8.67 23.19
C GLY A 320 -17.10 9.19 24.17
N ARG A 321 -16.69 9.49 25.41
CA ARG A 321 -17.64 9.96 26.44
C ARG A 321 -18.06 11.42 26.28
N VAL A 322 -17.24 12.26 25.65
CA VAL A 322 -17.46 13.71 25.55
C VAL A 322 -17.74 14.14 24.11
N GLU A 323 -16.99 13.59 23.17
CA GLU A 323 -17.04 13.90 21.74
C GLU A 323 -17.18 12.58 20.95
N PRO A 324 -18.32 11.86 21.06
CA PRO A 324 -18.52 10.56 20.41
C PRO A 324 -18.51 10.64 18.87
N ASP A 325 -18.80 11.81 18.31
CA ASP A 325 -18.81 12.13 16.89
C ASP A 325 -17.40 12.38 16.30
N GLN A 326 -16.39 12.53 17.15
CA GLN A 326 -15.01 12.73 16.73
C GLN A 326 -14.23 11.41 16.83
N TYR A 327 -13.70 10.95 15.69
CA TYR A 327 -13.00 9.67 15.60
C TYR A 327 -11.48 9.84 15.50
N ILE A 328 -10.75 9.03 16.27
CA ILE A 328 -9.34 8.73 16.03
C ILE A 328 -9.27 7.36 15.36
N ILE A 329 -8.80 7.34 14.11
CA ILE A 329 -8.81 6.13 13.28
C ILE A 329 -7.44 5.47 13.35
N LEU A 330 -7.43 4.17 13.67
CA LEU A 330 -6.28 3.30 13.71
C LEU A 330 -6.48 2.21 12.66
N GLY A 331 -5.78 2.32 11.53
CA GLY A 331 -5.94 1.44 10.39
C GLY A 331 -4.73 0.55 10.12
N ALA A 332 -4.94 -0.68 9.67
CA ALA A 332 -3.88 -1.53 9.13
C ALA A 332 -4.33 -2.29 7.87
N GLN A 333 -3.42 -2.42 6.90
CA GLN A 333 -3.61 -3.26 5.72
C GLN A 333 -3.60 -4.74 6.11
N ARG A 334 -4.55 -5.51 5.56
CA ARG A 334 -4.67 -6.96 5.77
C ARG A 334 -4.24 -7.79 4.56
N ASP A 335 -4.51 -7.34 3.34
CA ASP A 335 -4.20 -8.11 2.14
C ASP A 335 -2.70 -8.14 1.83
N SER A 336 -2.27 -9.20 1.15
CA SER A 336 -0.92 -9.30 0.61
C SER A 336 -0.88 -10.27 -0.57
N LEU A 337 -0.19 -9.90 -1.65
CA LEU A 337 0.04 -10.75 -2.82
C LEU A 337 0.95 -11.95 -2.49
N SER A 338 1.79 -11.80 -1.47
CA SER A 338 2.71 -12.80 -0.92
C SER A 338 2.26 -13.24 0.49
N PRO A 339 3.02 -14.04 1.26
CA PRO A 339 2.66 -14.34 2.65
C PRO A 339 2.59 -13.10 3.54
N GLY A 340 3.23 -11.97 3.20
CA GLY A 340 2.90 -10.69 3.83
C GLY A 340 3.23 -10.53 5.31
N ALA A 341 4.17 -11.31 5.88
CA ALA A 341 4.51 -11.26 7.31
C ALA A 341 4.79 -9.84 7.82
N VAL A 342 5.58 -9.06 7.06
CA VAL A 342 5.91 -7.67 7.39
C VAL A 342 4.88 -6.70 6.81
N LYS A 343 4.52 -6.89 5.54
CA LYS A 343 3.66 -5.97 4.76
C LYS A 343 2.25 -5.84 5.33
N SER A 344 1.67 -6.94 5.82
CA SER A 344 0.32 -7.01 6.40
C SER A 344 0.32 -7.55 7.84
N GLY A 345 1.10 -8.59 8.11
CA GLY A 345 1.07 -9.33 9.38
C GLY A 345 1.41 -8.48 10.60
N VAL A 346 2.53 -7.76 10.57
CA VAL A 346 2.96 -6.89 11.69
C VAL A 346 1.91 -5.80 11.96
N GLY A 347 1.43 -5.12 10.92
CA GLY A 347 0.41 -4.08 11.07
C GLY A 347 -0.90 -4.61 11.66
N THR A 348 -1.37 -5.75 11.16
CA THR A 348 -2.58 -6.43 11.65
C THR A 348 -2.42 -6.89 13.10
N ALA A 349 -1.25 -7.44 13.46
CA ALA A 349 -0.97 -7.88 14.83
C ALA A 349 -0.97 -6.70 15.81
N ILE A 350 -0.31 -5.59 15.45
CA ILE A 350 -0.29 -4.37 16.27
C ILE A 350 -1.71 -3.79 16.41
N LEU A 351 -2.49 -3.76 15.32
CA LEU A 351 -3.87 -3.26 15.36
C LEU A 351 -4.73 -4.03 16.37
N LEU A 352 -4.68 -5.37 16.32
CA LEU A 352 -5.44 -6.23 17.22
C LEU A 352 -4.99 -6.08 18.68
N GLU A 353 -3.68 -5.99 18.91
CA GLU A 353 -3.13 -5.83 20.25
C GLU A 353 -3.44 -4.45 20.85
N LEU A 354 -3.45 -3.39 20.04
CA LEU A 354 -3.93 -2.08 20.44
C LEU A 354 -5.42 -2.10 20.77
N ALA A 355 -6.26 -2.71 19.92
CA ALA A 355 -7.69 -2.83 20.18
C ALA A 355 -7.96 -3.58 21.49
N ARG A 356 -7.25 -4.69 21.74
CA ARG A 356 -7.33 -5.45 22.99
C ARG A 356 -6.93 -4.61 24.19
N THR A 357 -5.82 -3.89 24.09
CA THR A 357 -5.29 -3.02 25.15
C THR A 357 -6.29 -1.90 25.49
N PHE A 358 -6.81 -1.18 24.48
CA PHE A 358 -7.77 -0.12 24.72
C PHE A 358 -9.10 -0.63 25.29
N SER A 359 -9.62 -1.76 24.81
CA SER A 359 -10.79 -2.41 25.40
C SER A 359 -10.56 -2.75 26.88
N ALA A 360 -9.40 -3.33 27.22
CA ALA A 360 -9.05 -3.64 28.60
C ALA A 360 -8.90 -2.38 29.47
N MET A 361 -8.30 -1.30 28.94
CA MET A 361 -8.21 -0.03 29.64
C MET A 361 -9.61 0.52 29.95
N VAL A 362 -10.54 0.48 28.99
CA VAL A 362 -11.92 0.94 29.18
C VAL A 362 -12.63 0.17 30.29
N LYS A 363 -12.46 -1.16 30.31
CA LYS A 363 -12.98 -2.03 31.39
C LYS A 363 -12.35 -1.72 32.76
N ASN A 364 -11.17 -1.11 32.80
CA ASN A 364 -10.47 -0.68 34.01
C ASN A 364 -10.65 0.82 34.32
N GLY A 365 -11.69 1.45 33.78
CA GLY A 365 -12.09 2.82 34.14
C GLY A 365 -11.52 3.94 33.25
N PHE A 366 -10.76 3.60 32.19
CA PHE A 366 -10.43 4.59 31.17
C PHE A 366 -11.69 4.96 30.37
N SER A 367 -11.96 6.26 30.23
CA SER A 367 -13.02 6.74 29.33
C SER A 367 -12.39 7.63 28.27
N PRO A 368 -12.30 7.17 27.00
CA PRO A 368 -11.75 8.01 25.94
C PRO A 368 -12.65 9.24 25.73
N ARG A 369 -12.04 10.41 25.53
CA ARG A 369 -12.79 11.65 25.25
C ARG A 369 -13.50 11.57 23.90
N ARG A 370 -12.79 11.05 22.90
CA ARG A 370 -13.18 10.89 21.50
C ARG A 370 -13.30 9.41 21.16
N SER A 371 -14.13 9.08 20.18
CA SER A 371 -14.29 7.71 19.72
C SER A 371 -13.00 7.18 19.08
N LEU A 372 -12.66 5.93 19.36
CA LEU A 372 -11.55 5.22 18.72
C LEU A 372 -12.13 4.26 17.69
N LEU A 373 -11.65 4.32 16.44
CA LEU A 373 -12.09 3.44 15.36
C LEU A 373 -10.91 2.60 14.87
N PHE A 374 -10.98 1.30 15.07
CA PHE A 374 -10.00 0.32 14.60
C PHE A 374 -10.46 -0.25 13.26
N VAL A 375 -9.59 -0.25 12.25
CA VAL A 375 -9.94 -0.67 10.90
C VAL A 375 -8.91 -1.60 10.29
N SER A 376 -9.38 -2.75 9.80
CA SER A 376 -8.59 -3.66 8.98
C SER A 376 -8.99 -3.48 7.51
N TRP A 377 -8.12 -2.87 6.73
CA TRP A 377 -8.34 -2.51 5.33
C TRP A 377 -8.00 -3.67 4.38
N ASP A 378 -8.78 -3.81 3.33
CA ASP A 378 -8.52 -4.72 2.20
C ASP A 378 -7.97 -3.96 0.98
N ALA A 379 -7.37 -4.68 0.03
CA ALA A 379 -6.80 -4.15 -1.22
C ALA A 379 -5.80 -2.98 -1.09
N GLY A 380 -4.96 -3.01 -0.05
CA GLY A 380 -3.79 -2.15 0.11
C GLY A 380 -2.71 -2.36 -0.95
N GLU A 381 -2.47 -3.60 -1.41
CA GLU A 381 -1.48 -3.89 -2.47
C GLU A 381 -1.83 -3.27 -3.83
N PHE A 382 -3.09 -2.83 -3.98
CA PHE A 382 -3.64 -2.24 -5.18
C PHE A 382 -3.76 -0.70 -5.07
N GLY A 383 -2.95 -0.08 -4.23
CA GLY A 383 -3.00 1.37 -4.03
C GLY A 383 -4.06 1.78 -3.01
N ASN A 384 -4.13 1.09 -1.88
CA ASN A 384 -5.03 1.40 -0.76
C ASN A 384 -6.51 1.50 -1.16
N VAL A 385 -6.98 0.62 -2.05
CA VAL A 385 -8.35 0.67 -2.59
C VAL A 385 -9.36 0.66 -1.46
N GLY A 386 -9.34 -0.33 -0.57
CA GLY A 386 -10.33 -0.44 0.51
C GLY A 386 -10.41 0.79 1.42
N ALA A 387 -9.28 1.43 1.73
CA ALA A 387 -9.26 2.64 2.55
C ALA A 387 -9.70 3.89 1.78
N THR A 388 -9.32 4.01 0.50
CA THR A 388 -9.64 5.17 -0.34
C THR A 388 -11.12 5.18 -0.67
N GLU A 389 -11.69 4.04 -1.07
CA GLU A 389 -13.12 3.93 -1.37
C GLU A 389 -13.97 4.32 -0.16
N TRP A 390 -13.57 3.90 1.05
CA TRP A 390 -14.25 4.29 2.29
C TRP A 390 -14.21 5.81 2.54
N LEU A 391 -13.10 6.47 2.19
CA LEU A 391 -12.98 7.93 2.30
C LEU A 391 -13.78 8.68 1.23
N GLU A 392 -13.99 8.06 0.06
CA GLU A 392 -14.73 8.65 -1.04
C GLU A 392 -16.25 8.59 -0.86
N VAL A 393 -16.76 7.67 -0.03
CA VAL A 393 -18.20 7.63 0.31
C VAL A 393 -18.65 8.99 0.84
N PRO A 394 -19.57 9.71 0.14
CA PRO A 394 -20.04 11.01 0.59
C PRO A 394 -20.74 10.86 1.94
N ARG A 395 -20.14 11.46 2.98
CA ARG A 395 -20.68 11.40 4.36
C ARG A 395 -22.05 12.05 4.54
N CYS A 396 -22.55 12.79 3.55
CA CYS A 396 -23.93 13.29 3.56
C CYS A 396 -24.98 12.16 3.42
N VAL A 397 -24.60 10.94 3.04
CA VAL A 397 -25.49 9.76 3.01
C VAL A 397 -25.41 8.93 4.30
N THR A 398 -24.41 9.19 5.16
CA THR A 398 -24.19 8.49 6.43
C THR A 398 -24.88 9.12 7.63
N ASP A 399 -25.79 10.09 7.46
CA ASP A 399 -26.68 10.53 8.55
C ASP A 399 -27.53 9.36 9.10
N HIS A 400 -27.64 8.24 8.38
CA HIS A 400 -28.21 7.00 8.92
C HIS A 400 -27.30 6.23 9.89
N LEU A 401 -25.98 6.44 9.90
CA LEU A 401 -25.10 5.92 10.95
C LEU A 401 -25.15 6.78 12.23
N CYS A 402 -25.54 8.06 12.14
CA CYS A 402 -25.91 8.86 13.30
C CYS A 402 -27.36 8.63 13.77
N GLY A 403 -28.20 7.94 12.98
CA GLY A 403 -29.63 7.77 13.25
C GLY A 403 -30.12 6.34 13.49
N ALA A 404 -29.30 5.31 13.28
CA ALA A 404 -29.69 3.90 13.47
C ALA A 404 -29.25 3.30 14.82
N ALA A 405 -28.97 4.16 15.80
CA ALA A 405 -28.95 3.82 17.22
C ALA A 405 -30.09 4.59 17.93
N GLN A 406 -31.33 4.16 17.65
CA GLN A 406 -32.49 4.39 18.52
C GLN A 406 -33.24 3.08 18.71
#